data_AF-W1VEU7-F1
#
_entry.id   AF-W1VEU7-F1
#
_cell.length_a   1.000
_cell.length_b   1.000
_cell.length_c   1.000
_cell.angle_alpha   90.00
_cell.angle_beta   90.00
_cell.angle_gamma   90.00
#
_symmetry.space_group_name_H-M   'P 1'
#
loop_
_entity.id
_entity.type
_entity.pdbx_description
1 polymer ?
#
loop_
_entity_poly.entity_id
_entity_poly.type
_entity_poly.pdbx_seq_one_letter_code
_entity_poly.pdbx_strand_id
1 'polypeptide(L)' 'MSSPAERFAAAKRRAEAARSELARFAAGYDFPLDDFQVAGCQAVERGEGVLVAAPTGAGKTIVGE' A
#
# COMPACT_ATOMS: atom_id res chain seq x y z
N MET A 1 9.77 -27.18 -3.47
CA MET A 1 9.98 -26.46 -2.18
C MET A 1 10.81 -25.23 -2.48
N SER A 2 10.46 -24.06 -1.94
CA SER A 2 11.31 -22.89 -2.12
C SER A 2 12.63 -23.07 -1.38
N SER A 3 13.71 -22.53 -1.92
CA SER A 3 15.03 -22.56 -1.29
C SER A 3 15.05 -21.69 -0.03
N PRO A 4 15.98 -21.93 0.91
CA PRO A 4 16.19 -21.02 2.04
C PRO A 4 16.44 -19.57 1.60
N ALA A 5 17.17 -19.37 0.50
CA ALA A 5 17.44 -18.04 -0.06
C ALA A 5 16.16 -17.34 -0.54
N GLU A 6 15.27 -18.06 -1.23
CA GLU A 6 13.98 -17.51 -1.68
C GLU A 6 13.09 -17.10 -0.50
N ARG A 7 13.07 -17.91 0.57
CA ARG A 7 12.30 -17.59 1.78
C ARG A 7 12.85 -16.35 2.48
N PHE A 8 14.17 -16.24 2.60
CA PHE A 8 14.82 -15.07 3.19
C PHE A 8 14.54 -13.81 2.36
N ALA A 9 14.68 -13.88 1.04
CA ALA A 9 14.39 -12.76 0.15
C ALA A 9 12.92 -12.30 0.26
N ALA A 10 11.98 -13.25 0.35
CA ALA A 10 10.57 -12.93 0.56
C ALA A 10 10.29 -12.28 1.92
N ALA A 11 10.94 -12.75 2.99
CA ALA A 11 10.83 -12.17 4.32
C ALA A 11 11.41 -10.74 4.36
N LYS A 12 12.56 -10.52 3.72
CA LYS A 12 13.19 -9.20 3.60
C LYS A 12 12.26 -8.21 2.89
N ARG A 13 11.70 -8.60 1.74
CA ARG A 13 10.72 -7.77 1.00
C ARG A 13 9.50 -7.40 1.85
N ARG A 14 8.96 -8.35 2.63
CA ARG A 14 7.83 -8.07 3.54
C ARG A 14 8.22 -7.08 4.64
N ALA A 15 9.42 -7.24 5.22
CA ALA A 15 9.91 -6.34 6.26
C ALA A 15 10.17 -4.92 5.74
N GLU A 16 10.63 -4.79 4.50
CA GLU A 16 10.79 -3.50 3.81
C GLU A 16 9.43 -2.85 3.54
N ALA A 17 8.47 -3.61 2.99
CA ALA A 17 7.11 -3.12 2.74
C ALA A 17 6.42 -2.67 4.04
N ALA A 18 6.58 -3.41 5.14
CA ALA A 18 6.00 -3.06 6.44
C ALA A 18 6.56 -1.76 7.05
N ARG A 19 7.67 -1.23 6.53
CA ARG A 19 8.29 0.02 7.00
C ARG A 19 7.90 1.24 6.18
N SER A 20 7.19 1.06 5.07
CA SER A 20 6.78 2.14 4.17
C SER A 20 5.80 3.10 4.87
N GLU A 21 5.67 4.32 4.36
CA GLU A 21 4.69 5.28 4.87
C GLU A 21 3.26 4.79 4.62
N LEU A 22 3.01 4.16 3.47
CA LEU A 22 1.74 3.48 3.21
C LEU A 22 1.41 2.43 4.28
N ALA A 23 2.37 1.61 4.70
CA ALA A 23 2.11 0.61 5.73
C ALA A 23 1.74 1.24 7.07
N ARG A 24 2.36 2.38 7.43
CA ARG A 24 2.02 3.14 8.64
C ARG A 24 0.64 3.80 8.54
N PHE A 25 0.35 4.38 7.38
CA PHE A 25 -0.93 5.03 7.08
C PHE A 25 -2.07 4.01 7.11
N ALA A 26 -1.92 2.88 6.42
CA ALA A 26 -2.91 1.80 6.41
C ALA A 26 -3.17 1.21 7.80
N ALA A 27 -2.15 1.18 8.68
CA ALA A 27 -2.31 0.72 10.06
C ALA A 27 -3.18 1.64 10.94
N GLY A 28 -3.50 2.86 10.46
CA GLY A 28 -4.42 3.77 11.12
C GLY A 28 -5.90 3.42 10.92
N TYR A 29 -6.23 2.55 9.97
CA TYR A 29 -7.59 2.10 9.70
C TYR A 29 -7.85 0.73 10.30
N ASP A 30 -9.09 0.50 10.77
CA ASP A 30 -9.57 -0.78 11.29
C ASP A 30 -10.08 -1.73 10.18
N PHE A 31 -10.01 -1.29 8.92
CA PHE A 31 -10.33 -2.05 7.72
C PHE A 31 -9.13 -2.05 6.75
N PRO A 32 -9.00 -3.08 5.91
CA PRO A 32 -7.99 -3.08 4.85
C PRO A 32 -8.33 -2.03 3.77
N LEU A 33 -7.30 -1.45 3.17
CA LEU A 33 -7.46 -0.60 2.01
C LEU A 33 -7.79 -1.43 0.76
N ASP A 34 -8.65 -0.90 -0.10
CA ASP A 34 -8.95 -1.49 -1.40
C ASP A 34 -7.75 -1.38 -2.35
N ASP A 35 -7.67 -2.26 -3.34
CA ASP A 35 -6.55 -2.32 -4.30
C ASP A 35 -6.26 -0.97 -4.98
N PHE A 36 -7.32 -0.22 -5.34
CA PHE A 36 -7.14 1.09 -5.97
C PHE A 36 -6.60 2.14 -4.99
N GLN A 37 -6.92 2.01 -3.70
CA GLN A 37 -6.42 2.90 -2.66
C GLN A 37 -4.95 2.61 -2.39
N VAL A 38 -4.58 1.33 -2.27
CA VAL A 38 -3.18 0.88 -2.16
C VAL A 38 -2.36 1.40 -3.33
N ALA A 39 -2.81 1.18 -4.56
CA ALA A 39 -2.09 1.63 -5.76
C ALA A 39 -1.93 3.17 -5.80
N GLY A 40 -2.98 3.90 -5.42
CA GLY A 40 -2.95 5.36 -5.33
C GLY A 40 -1.95 5.87 -4.29
N CYS A 41 -2.04 5.37 -3.06
CA CYS A 41 -1.11 5.76 -1.99
C CYS A 41 0.34 5.37 -2.31
N GLN A 42 0.58 4.23 -2.99
CA GLN A 42 1.93 3.86 -3.44
C GLN A 42 2.50 4.85 -4.46
N ALA A 43 1.67 5.38 -5.38
CA ALA A 43 2.10 6.40 -6.33
C ALA A 43 2.38 7.74 -5.63
N VAL A 44 1.52 8.13 -4.69
CA VAL A 44 1.76 9.32 -3.85
C VAL A 44 3.05 9.17 -3.03
N GLU A 45 3.30 8.01 -2.42
CA GLU A 45 4.52 7.71 -1.66
C GLU A 45 5.80 7.85 -2.52
N ARG A 46 5.70 7.58 -3.83
CA ARG A 46 6.79 7.80 -4.80
C ARG A 46 6.92 9.25 -5.28
N GLY A 47 6.06 10.15 -4.84
CA GLY A 47 6.02 11.54 -5.27
C GLY A 47 5.33 11.76 -6.63
N GLU A 48 4.50 10.82 -7.08
CA GLU A 48 3.76 10.90 -8.34
C GLU A 48 2.40 11.59 -8.14
N GLY A 49 1.92 12.29 -9.18
CA GLY A 49 0.54 12.78 -9.22
C GLY A 49 -0.44 11.65 -9.58
N VAL A 50 -1.58 11.58 -8.88
CA VAL A 50 -2.57 10.49 -9.05
C VAL A 50 -3.96 11.04 -9.35
N LEU A 51 -4.66 10.43 -10.30
CA LEU A 51 -6.08 10.67 -10.59
C LEU A 51 -6.89 9.42 -10.25
N VAL A 52 -7.80 9.55 -9.28
CA VAL A 52 -8.68 8.45 -8.85
C VAL A 52 -10.10 8.69 -9.35
N ALA A 53 -10.54 7.88 -10.31
CA ALA A 53 -11.91 7.90 -10.84
C ALA A 53 -12.77 6.81 -10.19
N ALA A 54 -13.08 6.96 -8.90
CA ALA A 54 -13.96 6.07 -8.15
C ALA A 54 -15.25 6.80 -7.73
N PRO A 55 -16.40 6.10 -7.63
CA PRO A 55 -17.68 6.72 -7.26
C PRO A 55 -17.66 7.27 -5.83
N THR A 56 -18.57 8.21 -5.54
CA THR A 56 -18.78 8.70 -4.17
C THR A 56 -19.14 7.54 -3.25
N GLY A 57 -18.55 7.51 -2.06
CA GLY A 57 -18.74 6.41 -1.10
C GLY A 57 -17.72 5.28 -1.22
N ALA A 58 -16.93 5.20 -2.31
CA ALA A 58 -15.87 4.19 -2.46
C ALA A 58 -14.61 4.47 -1.62
N GLY A 59 -14.57 5.55 -0.84
CA GLY A 59 -13.39 5.87 -0.01
C GLY A 59 -12.21 6.48 -0.74
N LYS A 60 -12.40 7.07 -1.94
CA LYS A 60 -11.31 7.75 -2.69
C LYS A 60 -10.53 8.81 -1.91
N THR A 61 -11.11 9.35 -0.83
CA THR A 61 -10.46 10.34 0.05
C THR A 61 -9.17 9.80 0.67
N ILE A 62 -9.09 8.49 0.92
CA ILE A 62 -7.90 7.82 1.48
C ILE A 62 -6.65 8.06 0.62
N VAL A 63 -6.78 8.19 -0.71
CA VAL A 63 -5.64 8.45 -1.61
C VAL A 63 -5.17 9.90 -1.55
N GLY A 64 -6.01 10.82 -1.08
CA GLY A 64 -5.72 12.25 -1.02
C GLY A 64 -5.35 12.79 0.37
N GLU A 65 -5.33 11.94 1.39
CA GLU A 65 -4.87 12.26 2.76
C GLU A 65 -3.35 12.08 2.87
#